data_AF-W4RN80-F1
#
_entry.id   AF-W4RN80-F1
#
_cell.length_a   1.000
_cell.length_b   1.000
_cell.length_c   1.000
_cell.angle_alpha   90.00
_cell.angle_beta   90.00
_cell.angle_gamma   90.00
#
_symmetry.space_group_name_H-M   'P 1'
#
loop_
_entity.id
_entity.type
_entity.pdbx_description
1 polymer ?
#
loop_
_entity_poly.entity_id
_entity_poly.type
_entity_poly.pdbx_seq_one_letter_code
_entity_poly.pdbx_strand_id
1 'polypeptide(L)'
;MNSELTMPTKLSFKSNKVMVNGDVMRAAIFARFMVAEVQTELTEKYYLIFYKNALIYGDQLDKVEKGSFIDKVLNEGIILDQKHPLLPVFIPVTALVIPAKNKLFNHLQRNYSLLEIPCIAASLDSFFPPEQLAKPIENIFFHYRRNGSFSNAYQSIHLLSGLSPSLEKISDLLHSREYSSYSRFYATSSISEIQKRTPYLQSSIAL
;
A
#
# COMPACT_ATOMS: atom_id res chain seq x y z
N MET A 1 -16.25 16.54 32.89
CA MET A 1 -15.49 15.30 32.64
C MET A 1 -15.48 15.09 31.14
N ASN A 2 -14.31 15.15 30.47
CA ASN A 2 -14.06 14.69 29.08
C ASN A 2 -12.58 14.88 28.68
N SER A 3 -11.65 14.64 29.60
CA SER A 3 -10.20 14.78 29.35
C SER A 3 -9.56 13.54 28.70
N GLU A 4 -10.32 12.48 28.46
CA GLU A 4 -9.82 11.22 27.88
C GLU A 4 -9.81 11.22 26.34
N LEU A 5 -10.48 12.17 25.68
CA LEU A 5 -10.63 12.22 24.21
C LEU A 5 -9.44 12.82 23.45
N THR A 6 -8.36 13.20 24.13
CA THR A 6 -7.23 13.93 23.52
C THR A 6 -5.86 13.33 23.84
N MET A 7 -5.78 12.10 24.32
CA MET A 7 -4.48 11.45 24.52
C MET A 7 -3.89 11.03 23.16
N PRO A 8 -2.58 11.23 22.94
CA PRO A 8 -1.92 10.79 21.72
C PRO A 8 -2.06 9.26 21.58
N THR A 9 -2.39 8.81 20.37
CA THR A 9 -2.49 7.38 20.09
C THR A 9 -1.09 6.79 20.06
N LYS A 10 -0.78 5.89 21.00
CA LYS A 10 0.52 5.23 21.09
C LYS A 10 0.57 4.00 20.21
N LEU A 11 1.75 3.71 19.67
CA LEU A 11 2.01 2.51 18.90
C LEU A 11 3.41 1.96 19.21
N SER A 12 3.47 0.64 19.40
CA SER A 12 4.70 -0.10 19.62
C SER A 12 4.97 -1.03 18.45
N PHE A 13 6.21 -1.11 17.99
CA PHE A 13 6.59 -2.00 16.91
C PHE A 13 8.03 -2.49 17.05
N LYS A 14 8.28 -3.70 16.56
CA LYS A 14 9.62 -4.29 16.53
C LYS A 14 10.29 -3.97 15.20
N SER A 15 11.33 -3.14 15.25
CA SER A 15 12.24 -2.85 14.12
C SER A 15 13.64 -3.39 14.44
N ASN A 16 14.28 -4.11 13.52
CA ASN A 16 15.63 -4.65 13.69
C ASN A 16 15.89 -5.37 15.04
N LYS A 17 14.88 -6.12 15.51
CA LYS A 17 14.85 -6.84 16.80
C LYS A 17 14.72 -5.96 18.06
N VAL A 18 14.68 -4.64 17.93
CA VAL A 18 14.47 -3.68 19.03
C VAL A 18 13.00 -3.27 19.06
N MET A 19 12.45 -3.12 20.27
CA MET A 19 11.11 -2.55 20.45
C MET A 19 11.21 -1.02 20.37
N VAL A 20 10.41 -0.43 19.50
CA VAL A 20 10.29 1.02 19.32
C VAL A 20 8.90 1.42 19.77
N ASN A 21 8.81 2.51 20.54
CA ASN A 21 7.56 3.12 20.94
C ASN A 21 7.48 4.52 20.33
N GLY A 22 6.30 4.92 19.89
CA GLY A 22 6.08 6.26 19.38
C GLY A 22 4.62 6.67 19.43
N ASP A 23 4.41 7.97 19.22
CA ASP A 23 3.08 8.56 19.09
C ASP A 23 2.71 8.61 17.60
N VAL A 24 1.48 8.21 17.27
CA VAL A 24 0.93 8.35 15.94
C VAL A 24 0.54 9.81 15.74
N MET A 25 1.29 10.50 14.88
CA MET A 25 1.11 11.93 14.61
C MET A 25 -0.07 12.16 13.67
N ARG A 26 -0.22 11.27 12.69
CA ARG A 26 -1.38 11.21 11.80
C ARG A 26 -1.46 9.84 11.15
N ALA A 27 -2.66 9.45 10.76
CA ALA A 27 -2.88 8.34 9.85
C ALA A 27 -3.64 8.85 8.61
N ALA A 28 -3.29 8.34 7.44
CA ALA A 28 -3.94 8.68 6.19
C ALA A 28 -4.50 7.41 5.57
N ILE A 29 -5.79 7.41 5.26
CA ILE A 29 -6.51 6.28 4.68
C ILE A 29 -6.76 6.56 3.20
N PHE A 30 -6.31 5.65 2.33
CA PHE A 30 -6.45 5.77 0.88
C PHE A 30 -6.73 4.39 0.29
N ALA A 31 -7.91 4.24 -0.33
CA ALA A 31 -8.41 2.96 -0.81
C ALA A 31 -8.36 1.86 0.29
N ARG A 32 -7.50 0.84 0.12
CA ARG A 32 -7.30 -0.27 1.09
C ARG A 32 -6.07 -0.10 1.97
N PHE A 33 -5.37 1.03 1.81
CA PHE A 33 -4.16 1.32 2.53
C PHE A 33 -4.42 2.31 3.65
N MET A 34 -3.60 2.18 4.68
CA MET A 34 -3.41 3.21 5.67
C MET A 34 -1.92 3.45 5.83
N VAL A 35 -1.52 4.72 5.86
CA VAL A 35 -0.16 5.12 6.22
C VAL A 35 -0.21 5.82 7.57
N ALA A 36 0.52 5.32 8.55
CA ALA A 36 0.68 5.98 9.85
C ALA A 36 2.06 6.64 9.94
N GLU A 37 2.10 7.95 10.19
CA GLU A 37 3.31 8.67 10.57
C GLU A 37 3.46 8.57 12.09
N VAL A 38 4.56 7.96 12.53
CA VAL A 38 4.85 7.69 13.93
C VAL A 38 6.12 8.45 14.31
N GLN A 39 6.05 9.24 15.37
CA GLN A 39 7.20 9.94 15.92
C GLN A 39 7.68 9.22 17.18
N THR A 40 8.95 8.86 17.22
CA THR A 40 9.57 8.24 18.41
C THR A 40 10.00 9.31 19.42
N GLU A 41 10.34 8.89 20.64
CA GLU A 41 10.90 9.78 21.67
C GLU A 41 12.20 10.46 21.22
N LEU A 42 12.95 9.82 20.32
CA LEU A 42 14.17 10.35 19.72
C LEU A 42 13.89 11.29 18.53
N THR A 43 12.64 11.67 18.32
CA THR A 43 12.15 12.53 17.23
C THR A 43 12.29 11.94 15.82
N GLU A 44 12.65 10.66 15.71
CA GLU A 44 12.71 9.93 14.45
C GLU A 44 11.31 9.71 13.91
N LYS A 45 11.17 9.80 12.58
CA LYS A 45 9.89 9.59 11.90
C LYS A 45 9.87 8.26 11.20
N TYR A 46 8.92 7.42 11.60
CA TYR A 46 8.62 6.16 10.96
C TYR A 46 7.33 6.28 10.16
N TYR A 47 7.32 5.65 8.99
CA TYR A 47 6.12 5.52 8.19
C TYR A 47 5.76 4.04 8.11
N LEU A 48 4.58 3.69 8.61
CA LEU A 48 4.07 2.34 8.63
C LEU A 48 2.93 2.21 7.62
N ILE A 49 3.05 1.25 6.70
CA ILE A 49 2.06 0.99 5.66
C ILE A 49 1.28 -0.26 6.01
N PHE A 50 -0.03 -0.09 6.04
CA PHE A 50 -1.00 -1.15 6.29
C PHE A 50 -1.82 -1.41 5.03
N TYR A 51 -2.18 -2.66 4.81
CA TYR A 51 -3.13 -3.07 3.78
C TYR A 51 -4.23 -3.91 4.44
N LYS A 52 -5.49 -3.49 4.27
CA LYS A 52 -6.64 -4.12 4.95
C LYS A 52 -6.41 -4.31 6.46
N ASN A 53 -5.91 -3.26 7.12
CA ASN A 53 -5.63 -3.19 8.57
C ASN A 53 -4.50 -4.11 9.06
N ALA A 54 -3.78 -4.80 8.17
CA ALA A 54 -2.59 -5.56 8.52
C ALA A 54 -1.33 -4.77 8.16
N LEU A 55 -0.35 -4.72 9.08
CA LEU A 55 0.94 -4.08 8.79
C LEU A 55 1.65 -4.86 7.68
N ILE A 56 2.03 -4.15 6.61
CA ILE A 56 2.82 -4.69 5.51
C ILE A 56 4.31 -4.48 5.76
N TYR A 57 4.68 -3.23 5.99
CA TYR A 57 6.06 -2.81 6.16
C TYR A 57 6.08 -1.41 6.76
N GLY A 58 7.25 -1.00 7.23
CA GLY A 58 7.53 0.37 7.58
C GLY A 58 9.00 0.55 7.90
N ASP A 59 9.46 1.78 7.82
CA ASP A 59 10.85 2.12 8.15
C ASP A 59 10.94 3.59 8.55
N GLN A 60 12.10 3.98 9.06
CA GLN A 60 12.42 5.38 9.27
C GLN A 60 12.62 6.07 7.93
N LEU A 61 12.07 7.28 7.78
CA LEU A 61 12.33 8.15 6.63
C LEU A 61 12.60 9.57 7.12
N ASP A 62 13.72 10.14 6.68
CA ASP A 62 14.06 11.55 6.98
C ASP A 62 13.09 12.51 6.29
N LYS A 63 12.66 12.15 5.07
CA LYS A 63 11.68 12.90 4.28
C LYS A 63 10.86 11.94 3.42
N VAL A 64 9.62 12.34 3.16
CA VAL A 64 8.78 11.70 2.16
C VAL A 64 9.13 12.28 0.79
N GLU A 65 9.43 11.41 -0.18
CA GLU A 65 9.74 11.84 -1.53
C GLU A 65 8.45 12.24 -2.28
N LYS A 66 8.49 13.39 -2.96
CA LYS A 66 7.34 13.88 -3.74
C LYS A 66 7.01 12.88 -4.85
N GLY A 67 5.73 12.56 -5.00
CA GLY A 67 5.25 11.58 -5.97
C GLY A 67 5.43 10.12 -5.55
N SER A 68 5.96 9.86 -4.35
CA SER A 68 5.90 8.53 -3.75
C SER A 68 4.47 8.16 -3.36
N PHE A 69 4.23 6.88 -3.12
CA PHE A 69 2.96 6.40 -2.58
C PHE A 69 2.61 7.09 -1.25
N ILE A 70 3.58 7.27 -0.35
CA ILE A 70 3.34 7.94 0.94
C ILE A 70 2.91 9.39 0.70
N ASP A 71 3.60 10.14 -0.16
CA ASP A 71 3.23 11.52 -0.52
C ASP A 71 1.80 11.57 -1.07
N LYS A 72 1.47 10.65 -1.98
CA LYS A 72 0.13 10.54 -2.56
C LYS A 72 -0.94 10.30 -1.49
N VAL A 73 -0.75 9.31 -0.62
CA VAL A 73 -1.72 8.98 0.43
C VAL A 73 -1.89 10.14 1.42
N LEU A 74 -0.83 10.86 1.75
CA LEU A 74 -0.89 12.01 2.66
C LEU A 74 -1.54 13.25 2.04
N ASN A 75 -1.61 13.36 0.70
CA ASN A 75 -2.23 14.49 0.01
C ASN A 75 -3.66 14.20 -0.47
N GLU A 76 -3.95 12.95 -0.85
CA GLU A 76 -5.24 12.55 -1.44
C GLU A 76 -6.09 11.68 -0.52
N GLY A 77 -5.52 11.14 0.56
CA GLY A 77 -6.21 10.30 1.52
C GLY A 77 -7.03 11.07 2.55
N ILE A 78 -7.86 10.33 3.29
CA ILE A 78 -8.57 10.85 4.46
C ILE A 78 -7.59 10.92 5.63
N ILE A 79 -7.29 12.13 6.09
CA ILE A 79 -6.32 12.38 7.16
C ILE A 79 -7.01 12.35 8.54
N LEU A 80 -6.47 11.54 9.43
CA LEU A 80 -6.81 11.45 10.84
C LEU A 80 -5.62 11.99 11.64
N ASP A 81 -5.71 13.25 12.08
CA ASP A 81 -4.66 13.87 12.91
C ASP A 81 -4.57 13.22 14.30
N GLN A 82 -3.47 13.49 15.02
CA GLN A 82 -3.16 12.93 16.34
C GLN A 82 -4.33 12.96 17.36
N LYS A 83 -5.18 13.99 17.30
CA LYS A 83 -6.32 14.19 18.21
C LYS A 83 -7.64 13.64 17.69
N HIS A 84 -7.64 12.98 16.54
CA HIS A 84 -8.86 12.47 15.92
C HIS A 84 -9.38 11.26 16.71
N PRO A 85 -10.66 11.25 17.13
CA PRO A 85 -11.20 10.21 18.03
C PRO A 85 -11.24 8.80 17.40
N LEU A 86 -11.22 8.71 16.06
CA LEU A 86 -11.15 7.43 15.36
C LEU A 86 -9.72 6.89 15.22
N LEU A 87 -8.67 7.68 15.50
CA LEU A 87 -7.30 7.23 15.31
C LEU A 87 -6.98 5.95 16.13
N PRO A 88 -7.36 5.85 17.41
CA PRO A 88 -7.16 4.62 18.19
C PRO A 88 -7.91 3.38 17.65
N VAL A 89 -8.96 3.58 16.83
CA VAL A 89 -9.76 2.47 16.26
C VAL A 89 -9.00 1.79 15.11
N PHE A 90 -8.20 2.55 14.37
CA PHE A 90 -7.44 2.04 13.24
C PHE A 90 -6.04 1.53 13.62
N ILE A 91 -5.53 1.97 14.77
CA ILE A 91 -4.19 1.63 15.24
C ILE A 91 -4.26 0.37 16.13
N PRO A 92 -3.53 -0.71 15.79
CA PRO A 92 -3.51 -1.92 16.59
C PRO A 92 -2.96 -1.66 18.00
N VAL A 93 -3.66 -2.20 19.02
CA VAL A 93 -3.23 -2.13 20.43
C VAL A 93 -2.01 -3.02 20.69
N THR A 94 -1.83 -4.08 19.90
CA THR A 94 -0.73 -5.03 20.05
C THR A 94 0.53 -4.53 19.36
N ALA A 95 1.69 -4.83 19.95
CA ALA A 95 2.98 -4.53 19.34
C ALA A 95 3.10 -5.18 17.96
N LEU A 96 3.39 -4.34 16.95
CA LEU A 96 3.54 -4.78 15.58
C LEU A 96 4.95 -5.34 15.34
N VAL A 97 5.11 -6.14 14.28
CA VAL A 97 6.41 -6.65 13.86
C VAL A 97 6.63 -6.27 12.42
N ILE A 98 7.65 -5.44 12.17
CA ILE A 98 8.04 -5.07 10.81
C ILE A 98 8.79 -6.27 10.20
N PRO A 99 8.31 -6.83 9.06
CA PRO A 99 9.04 -7.90 8.38
C PRO A 99 10.44 -7.43 7.97
N ALA A 100 11.44 -8.31 8.04
CA ALA A 100 12.77 -7.95 7.55
C ALA A 100 12.73 -7.68 6.04
N LYS A 101 13.43 -6.64 5.59
CA LYS A 101 13.48 -6.17 4.19
C LYS A 101 13.69 -7.30 3.17
N ASN A 102 14.64 -8.19 3.45
CA ASN A 102 14.99 -9.34 2.60
C ASN A 102 13.96 -10.49 2.60
N LYS A 103 13.02 -10.50 3.56
CA LYS A 103 11.96 -11.51 3.70
C LYS A 103 10.59 -11.01 3.28
N LEU A 104 10.47 -9.71 2.95
CA LEU A 104 9.20 -9.08 2.65
C LEU A 104 8.43 -9.81 1.55
N PHE A 105 9.02 -10.06 0.38
CA PHE A 105 8.27 -10.72 -0.72
C PHE A 105 7.83 -12.14 -0.39
N ASN A 106 8.65 -12.90 0.35
CA ASN A 106 8.26 -14.22 0.84
C ASN A 106 7.10 -14.12 1.85
N HIS A 107 7.11 -13.08 2.69
CA HIS A 107 5.98 -12.78 3.58
C HIS A 107 4.74 -12.41 2.78
N LEU A 108 4.86 -11.58 1.74
CA LEU A 108 3.73 -11.19 0.90
C LEU A 108 3.09 -12.40 0.21
N GLN A 109 3.89 -13.27 -0.39
CA GLN A 109 3.43 -14.48 -1.08
C GLN A 109 2.71 -15.49 -0.17
N ARG A 110 3.00 -15.48 1.14
CA ARG A 110 2.37 -16.38 2.11
C ARG A 110 1.03 -15.86 2.63
N ASN A 111 0.84 -14.55 2.63
CA ASN A 111 -0.29 -13.90 3.31
C ASN A 111 -1.28 -13.23 2.36
N TYR A 112 -0.90 -12.97 1.12
CA TYR A 112 -1.72 -12.25 0.15
C TYR A 112 -1.85 -13.03 -1.16
N SER A 113 -2.96 -12.80 -1.86
CA SER A 113 -3.14 -13.38 -3.19
C SER A 113 -2.17 -12.78 -4.20
N LEU A 114 -1.83 -13.54 -5.24
CA LEU A 114 -0.98 -13.06 -6.32
C LEU A 114 -1.52 -11.79 -7.01
N LEU A 115 -2.83 -11.53 -6.96
CA LEU A 115 -3.43 -10.30 -7.50
C LEU A 115 -3.22 -9.08 -6.60
N GLU A 116 -3.06 -9.26 -5.29
CA GLU A 116 -2.88 -8.17 -4.34
C GLU A 116 -1.42 -7.74 -4.22
N ILE A 117 -0.50 -8.70 -4.32
CA ILE A 117 0.94 -8.47 -4.12
C ILE A 117 1.48 -7.31 -4.96
N PRO A 118 1.14 -7.14 -6.26
CA PRO A 118 1.67 -6.02 -7.03
C PRO A 118 1.27 -4.66 -6.50
N CYS A 119 0.00 -4.52 -6.11
CA CYS A 119 -0.54 -3.30 -5.52
C CYS A 119 0.14 -2.99 -4.18
N ILE A 120 0.32 -4.01 -3.32
CA ILE A 120 1.06 -3.88 -2.06
C ILE A 120 2.54 -3.56 -2.30
N ALA A 121 3.17 -4.13 -3.33
CA ALA A 121 4.57 -3.87 -3.64
C ALA A 121 4.77 -2.43 -4.14
N ALA A 122 3.86 -1.92 -4.98
CA ALA A 122 3.90 -0.54 -5.45
C ALA A 122 3.79 0.48 -4.31
N SER A 123 3.05 0.18 -3.24
CA SER A 123 2.94 1.09 -2.11
C SER A 123 4.24 1.25 -1.30
N LEU A 124 5.29 0.49 -1.62
CA LEU A 124 6.55 0.45 -0.88
C LEU A 124 7.69 1.17 -1.61
N ASP A 125 7.36 1.98 -2.62
CA ASP A 125 8.30 2.77 -3.42
C ASP A 125 9.22 3.69 -2.62
N SER A 126 8.78 4.12 -1.43
CA SER A 126 9.56 4.96 -0.51
C SER A 126 10.65 4.19 0.23
N PHE A 127 10.57 2.85 0.25
CA PHE A 127 11.49 1.99 1.02
C PHE A 127 12.38 1.11 0.13
N PHE A 128 11.98 0.90 -1.12
CA PHE A 128 12.65 -0.01 -2.05
C PHE A 128 12.90 0.66 -3.38
N PRO A 129 14.05 0.43 -4.01
CA PRO A 129 14.30 0.93 -5.35
C PRO A 129 13.35 0.25 -6.36
N PRO A 130 12.96 0.94 -7.44
CA PRO A 130 11.97 0.45 -8.39
C PRO A 130 12.29 -0.93 -8.97
N GLU A 131 13.57 -1.23 -9.20
CA GLU A 131 14.01 -2.51 -9.75
C GLU A 131 13.70 -3.70 -8.82
N GLN A 132 13.76 -3.47 -7.50
CA GLN A 132 13.42 -4.50 -6.51
C GLN A 132 11.91 -4.77 -6.45
N LEU A 133 11.09 -3.76 -6.73
CA LEU A 133 9.63 -3.88 -6.76
C LEU A 133 9.15 -4.44 -8.11
N ALA A 134 9.77 -4.03 -9.21
CA ALA A 134 9.35 -4.39 -10.56
C ALA A 134 9.48 -5.89 -10.84
N LYS A 135 10.59 -6.52 -10.47
CA LYS A 135 10.85 -7.92 -10.82
C LYS A 135 9.80 -8.90 -10.23
N PRO A 136 9.42 -8.83 -8.94
CA PRO A 136 8.33 -9.64 -8.40
C PRO A 136 6.98 -9.40 -9.09
N ILE A 137 6.68 -8.16 -9.45
CA ILE A 137 5.46 -7.77 -10.16
C ILE A 137 5.42 -8.40 -11.56
N GLU A 138 6.50 -8.26 -12.33
CA GLU A 138 6.63 -8.84 -13.66
C GLU A 138 6.49 -10.37 -13.61
N ASN A 139 7.07 -11.02 -12.60
CA ASN A 139 6.95 -12.46 -12.43
C ASN A 139 5.49 -12.90 -12.27
N ILE A 140 4.69 -12.13 -11.52
CA ILE A 140 3.25 -12.36 -11.33
C ILE A 140 2.50 -12.14 -12.64
N PHE A 141 2.78 -11.02 -13.33
CA PHE A 141 2.19 -10.72 -14.63
C PHE A 141 2.44 -11.86 -15.63
N PHE A 142 3.69 -12.29 -15.78
CA PHE A 142 4.04 -13.36 -16.71
C PHE A 142 3.55 -14.73 -16.25
N HIS A 143 3.37 -14.96 -14.95
CA HIS A 143 2.70 -16.16 -14.45
C HIS A 143 1.26 -16.24 -14.98
N TYR A 144 0.48 -15.17 -14.83
CA TYR A 144 -0.89 -15.12 -15.37
C TYR A 144 -0.94 -15.12 -16.89
N ARG A 145 0.02 -14.49 -17.56
CA ARG A 145 0.08 -14.54 -19.02
C ARG A 145 0.33 -15.95 -19.53
N ARG A 146 1.30 -16.67 -18.95
CA ARG A 146 1.64 -18.05 -19.35
C ARG A 146 0.54 -19.06 -19.05
N ASN A 147 -0.25 -18.83 -18.01
CA ASN A 147 -1.37 -19.71 -17.66
C ASN A 147 -2.67 -19.36 -18.42
N GLY A 148 -2.64 -18.40 -19.36
CA GLY A 148 -3.79 -17.99 -20.16
C GLY A 148 -4.77 -17.05 -19.45
N SER A 149 -4.51 -16.65 -18.20
CA SER A 149 -5.35 -15.73 -17.43
C SER A 149 -5.05 -14.27 -17.77
N PHE A 150 -5.29 -13.86 -19.02
CA PHE A 150 -4.99 -12.49 -19.48
C PHE A 150 -5.70 -11.39 -18.68
N SER A 151 -6.93 -11.64 -18.20
CA SER A 151 -7.62 -10.71 -17.31
C SER A 151 -6.85 -10.46 -16.02
N ASN A 152 -6.30 -11.51 -15.41
CA ASN A 152 -5.54 -11.42 -14.17
C ASN A 152 -4.15 -10.80 -14.42
N ALA A 153 -3.53 -11.11 -15.55
CA ALA A 153 -2.30 -10.45 -15.97
C ALA A 153 -2.54 -8.93 -16.10
N TYR A 154 -3.60 -8.53 -16.80
CA TYR A 154 -3.98 -7.11 -16.93
C TYR A 154 -4.18 -6.46 -15.54
N GLN A 155 -5.00 -7.08 -14.69
CA GLN A 155 -5.30 -6.57 -13.35
C GLN A 155 -4.07 -6.44 -12.45
N SER A 156 -3.12 -7.38 -12.56
CA SER A 156 -1.90 -7.39 -11.73
C SER A 156 -1.02 -6.15 -11.92
N ILE A 157 -1.13 -5.44 -13.05
CA ILE A 157 -0.29 -4.27 -13.32
C ILE A 157 -1.06 -2.99 -13.63
N HIS A 158 -2.35 -3.07 -13.98
CA HIS A 158 -3.19 -1.91 -14.31
C HIS A 158 -3.23 -0.84 -13.21
N LEU A 159 -3.19 -1.26 -11.94
CA LEU A 159 -3.26 -0.33 -10.81
C LEU A 159 -1.96 0.39 -10.49
N LEU A 160 -0.84 -0.09 -11.03
CA LEU A 160 0.47 0.35 -10.57
C LEU A 160 0.76 1.78 -10.98
N SER A 161 0.33 2.18 -12.18
CA SER A 161 0.49 3.56 -12.69
C SER A 161 -0.22 4.58 -11.81
N GLY A 162 -1.35 4.20 -11.19
CA GLY A 162 -2.07 5.05 -10.25
C GLY A 162 -1.48 5.06 -8.84
N LEU A 163 -0.60 4.13 -8.47
CA LEU A 163 -0.11 3.97 -7.10
C LEU A 163 1.34 4.42 -6.93
N SER A 164 2.19 4.16 -7.93
CA SER A 164 3.61 4.47 -7.87
C SER A 164 4.13 4.86 -9.26
N PRO A 165 4.37 6.15 -9.51
CA PRO A 165 4.94 6.64 -10.77
C PRO A 165 6.28 5.98 -11.11
N SER A 166 7.05 5.58 -10.08
CA SER A 166 8.35 4.91 -10.26
C SER A 166 8.25 3.56 -11.00
N LEU A 167 7.05 2.96 -11.05
CA LEU A 167 6.78 1.69 -11.72
C LEU A 167 6.04 1.84 -13.04
N GLU A 168 5.93 3.06 -13.59
CA GLU A 168 5.20 3.35 -14.82
C GLU A 168 5.67 2.48 -16.01
N LYS A 169 6.98 2.17 -16.10
CA LYS A 169 7.52 1.28 -17.15
C LYS A 169 6.89 -0.12 -17.18
N ILE A 170 6.39 -0.61 -16.05
CA ILE A 170 5.70 -1.92 -16.01
C ILE A 170 4.36 -1.82 -16.76
N SER A 171 3.73 -0.65 -16.78
CA SER A 171 2.47 -0.44 -17.49
C SER A 171 2.61 -0.58 -19.01
N ASP A 172 3.82 -0.44 -19.57
CA ASP A 172 4.07 -0.66 -21.01
C ASP A 172 3.73 -2.09 -21.44
N LEU A 173 3.77 -3.06 -20.53
CA LEU A 173 3.35 -4.43 -20.79
C LEU A 173 1.87 -4.55 -21.18
N LEU A 174 1.05 -3.53 -20.86
CA LEU A 174 -0.37 -3.45 -21.21
C LEU A 174 -0.65 -2.85 -22.59
N HIS A 175 0.35 -2.29 -23.28
CA HIS A 175 0.15 -1.67 -24.60
C HIS A 175 -0.02 -2.69 -25.74
N SER A 176 0.09 -3.99 -25.46
CA SER A 176 -0.11 -5.03 -26.47
C SER A 176 -1.58 -5.12 -26.90
N ARG A 177 -1.80 -5.54 -28.15
CA ARG A 177 -3.15 -5.75 -28.72
C ARG A 177 -4.00 -6.74 -27.91
N GLU A 178 -3.34 -7.70 -27.26
CA GLU A 178 -3.96 -8.71 -26.38
C GLU A 178 -4.73 -8.06 -25.21
N TYR A 179 -4.32 -6.85 -24.81
CA TYR A 179 -4.87 -6.15 -23.64
C TYR A 179 -5.82 -5.00 -23.98
N SER A 180 -5.98 -4.64 -25.26
CA SER A 180 -6.80 -3.49 -25.67
C SER A 180 -8.27 -3.61 -25.26
N SER A 181 -8.83 -4.83 -25.24
CA SER A 181 -10.22 -5.06 -24.81
C SER A 181 -10.40 -4.82 -23.30
N TYR A 182 -9.41 -5.21 -22.49
CA TYR A 182 -9.40 -4.96 -21.05
C TYR A 182 -9.21 -3.47 -20.77
N SER A 183 -8.25 -2.82 -21.44
CA SER A 183 -8.05 -1.37 -21.33
C SER A 183 -9.31 -0.58 -21.64
N ARG A 184 -9.99 -0.91 -22.75
CA ARG A 184 -11.28 -0.31 -23.08
C ARG A 184 -12.32 -0.55 -21.99
N PHE A 185 -12.44 -1.78 -21.50
CA PHE A 185 -13.39 -2.11 -20.43
C PHE A 185 -13.18 -1.23 -19.19
N TYR A 186 -11.95 -1.09 -18.69
CA TYR A 186 -11.69 -0.28 -17.50
C TYR A 186 -11.87 1.22 -17.75
N ALA A 187 -11.64 1.70 -18.98
CA ALA A 187 -11.84 3.10 -19.34
C ALA A 187 -13.33 3.49 -19.51
N THR A 188 -14.19 2.57 -19.94
CA THR A 188 -15.58 2.90 -20.33
C THR A 188 -16.66 2.32 -19.42
N SER A 189 -16.34 1.34 -18.59
CA SER A 189 -17.35 0.67 -17.75
C SER A 189 -17.63 1.46 -16.49
N SER A 190 -18.87 1.34 -15.98
CA SER A 190 -19.23 1.91 -14.69
C SER A 190 -18.48 1.25 -13.53
N ILE A 191 -18.35 1.97 -12.42
CA ILE A 191 -17.73 1.42 -11.19
C ILE A 191 -18.40 0.10 -10.77
N SER A 192 -19.72 0.00 -10.88
CA SER A 192 -20.46 -1.22 -10.52
C SER A 192 -20.09 -2.42 -11.40
N GLU A 193 -19.90 -2.22 -12.70
CA GLU A 193 -19.49 -3.29 -13.63
C GLU A 193 -18.06 -3.73 -13.38
N ILE A 194 -17.17 -2.77 -13.11
CA ILE A 194 -15.78 -3.07 -12.77
C ILE A 194 -15.71 -3.86 -11.45
N GLN A 195 -16.51 -3.49 -10.46
CA GLN A 195 -16.60 -4.21 -9.18
C GLN A 195 -17.08 -5.65 -9.34
N LYS A 196 -18.05 -5.90 -10.23
CA LYS A 196 -18.52 -7.27 -10.51
C LYS A 196 -17.44 -8.12 -11.17
N ARG A 197 -16.66 -7.54 -12.09
CA ARG A 197 -15.62 -8.25 -12.82
C ARG A 197 -14.34 -8.45 -11.98
N THR A 198 -14.09 -7.53 -11.06
CA THR A 198 -12.88 -7.52 -10.26
C THR A 198 -13.15 -7.10 -8.81
N PRO A 199 -13.61 -8.03 -7.95
CA PRO A 199 -13.92 -7.71 -6.56
C PRO A 199 -12.70 -7.25 -5.76
N TYR A 200 -11.48 -7.54 -6.22
CA TYR A 200 -10.24 -7.07 -5.58
C TYR A 200 -9.90 -5.61 -5.94
N LEU A 201 -10.51 -5.03 -6.98
CA LEU A 201 -10.32 -3.65 -7.46
C LEU A 201 -11.30 -2.63 -6.87
N GLN A 202 -12.17 -3.05 -5.94
CA GLN A 202 -13.35 -2.30 -5.44
C GLN A 202 -13.15 -0.82 -5.06
N SER A 203 -11.92 -0.33 -4.87
CA SER A 203 -11.63 0.99 -4.32
C SER A 203 -10.45 1.74 -4.95
N SER A 204 -9.77 1.19 -5.97
CA SER A 204 -8.69 1.92 -6.66
C SER A 204 -9.18 2.84 -7.77
N ILE A 205 -10.49 2.75 -8.10
CA ILE A 205 -11.16 3.53 -9.15
C ILE A 205 -12.04 4.64 -8.53
N ALA A 206 -12.16 4.65 -7.21
CA ALA A 206 -12.80 5.73 -6.46
C ALA A 206 -11.71 6.65 -5.89
N LEU A 207 -11.04 7.37 -6.80
CA LEU A 207 -10.47 8.71 -6.61
C LEU A 207 -10.16 9.26 -8.01
#